data_AF-A0A1F7IH43-F1
#
_entry.id   AF-A0A1F7IH43-F1
#
_cell.length_a   1.000
_cell.length_b   1.000
_cell.length_c   1.000
_cell.angle_alpha   90.00
_cell.angle_beta   90.00
_cell.angle_gamma   90.00
#
_symmetry.space_group_name_H-M   'P 1'
#
loop_
_entity.id
_entity.type
_entity.pdbx_description
1 polymer ?
#
loop_
_entity_poly.entity_id
_entity_poly.type
_entity_poly.pdbx_seq_one_letter_code
_entity_poly.pdbx_strand_id
1 'polypeptide(L)'
;MLPDNDFIEQIENEFLNLLIELLEKGVIDESYAKQTTQSFLNLYPFDSLENLKDKLNNFVSNNKEFLPFYTTYLHQEELYKTKDVLVKMRSFLKQNKIDEALQVAK
;
A
#
# COMPACT_ATOMS: atom_id res chain seq x y z
N MET A 1 -2.07 -3.95 12.59
CA MET A 1 -0.65 -4.05 12.21
C MET A 1 -0.20 -2.68 11.75
N LEU A 2 0.96 -2.22 12.24
CA LEU A 2 1.60 -1.02 11.72
C LEU A 2 2.31 -1.38 10.41
N PRO A 3 2.17 -0.58 9.34
CA PRO A 3 2.96 -0.78 8.14
C PRO A 3 4.44 -0.54 8.47
N ASP A 4 5.32 -1.43 7.99
CA ASP A 4 6.76 -1.20 8.05
C ASP A 4 7.23 -0.22 6.96
N ASN A 5 8.45 0.29 7.12
CA ASN A 5 9.00 1.29 6.20
C ASN A 5 9.13 0.77 4.77
N ASP A 6 9.50 -0.50 4.59
CA ASP A 6 9.64 -1.11 3.26
C ASP A 6 8.29 -1.12 2.53
N PHE A 7 7.20 -1.42 3.24
CA PHE A 7 5.85 -1.37 2.67
C PHE A 7 5.42 0.06 2.35
N ILE A 8 5.69 1.02 3.23
CA ILE A 8 5.39 2.43 2.97
C ILE A 8 6.16 2.95 1.74
N GLU A 9 7.45 2.66 1.63
CA GLU A 9 8.28 3.05 0.48
C GLU A 9 7.75 2.45 -0.83
N GLN A 10 7.23 1.22 -0.80
CA GLN A 10 6.55 0.63 -1.97
C GLN A 10 5.32 1.45 -2.37
N ILE A 11 4.48 1.86 -1.42
CA ILE A 11 3.30 2.69 -1.71
C ILE A 11 3.70 4.04 -2.29
N GLU A 12 4.73 4.68 -1.74
CA GLU A 12 5.25 5.96 -2.25
C GLU A 12 5.77 5.84 -3.68
N ASN A 13 6.50 4.77 -3.98
CA ASN A 13 7.01 4.51 -5.32
C ASN A 13 5.88 4.30 -6.33
N GLU A 14 4.83 3.56 -5.98
CA GLU A 14 3.65 3.38 -6.85
C GLU A 14 2.92 4.70 -7.12
N PHE A 15 2.77 5.54 -6.09
CA PHE A 15 2.21 6.88 -6.25
C PHE A 15 3.04 7.73 -7.22
N LEU A 16 4.36 7.77 -7.03
CA LEU A 16 5.27 8.56 -7.85
C LEU A 16 5.32 8.07 -9.30
N ASN A 17 5.35 6.75 -9.52
CA ASN A 17 5.32 6.16 -10.85
C ASN A 17 4.06 6.58 -11.61
N LEU A 18 2.88 6.50 -10.96
CA LEU A 18 1.64 6.93 -11.59
C LEU A 18 1.60 8.45 -11.81
N LEU A 19 2.09 9.25 -10.86
CA LEU A 19 2.19 10.71 -11.01
C LEU A 19 2.99 11.09 -12.27
N ILE A 20 4.15 10.44 -12.47
CA ILE A 20 4.99 10.64 -13.64
C ILE A 20 4.25 10.23 -14.92
N GLU A 21 3.62 9.06 -14.92
CA GLU A 21 2.86 8.57 -16.08
C GLU A 21 1.73 9.54 -16.48
N LEU A 22 1.00 10.09 -15.50
CA LEU A 22 -0.09 11.05 -15.74
C LEU A 22 0.43 12.38 -16.29
N LEU A 23 1.59 12.85 -15.81
CA LEU A 23 2.25 14.04 -16.33
C LEU A 23 2.76 13.85 -17.76
N GLU A 24 3.43 12.72 -18.05
CA GLU A 24 3.95 12.40 -19.39
C GLU A 24 2.83 12.28 -20.42
N LYS A 25 1.67 11.77 -20.02
CA LYS A 25 0.48 11.67 -20.86
C LYS A 25 -0.31 12.99 -20.98
N GLY A 26 0.05 14.01 -20.21
CA GLY A 26 -0.68 15.29 -20.16
C GLY A 26 -2.09 15.17 -19.59
N VAL A 27 -2.37 14.12 -18.81
CA VAL A 27 -3.66 13.94 -18.12
C VAL A 27 -3.80 14.96 -17.00
N ILE A 28 -2.68 15.28 -16.35
CA ILE A 28 -2.56 16.33 -15.35
C ILE A 28 -1.44 17.29 -15.74
N ASP A 29 -1.51 18.52 -15.24
CA ASP A 29 -0.43 19.50 -15.39
C ASP A 29 0.48 19.56 -14.15
N GLU A 30 1.58 20.30 -14.26
CA GLU A 30 2.57 20.44 -13.18
C GLU A 30 2.00 21.12 -11.92
N SER A 31 1.03 22.04 -12.09
CA SER A 31 0.39 22.72 -10.96
C SER A 31 -0.47 21.73 -10.16
N TYR A 32 -1.26 20.92 -10.86
CA TYR A 32 -2.07 19.88 -10.27
C TYR A 32 -1.19 18.82 -9.59
N ALA A 33 -0.14 18.35 -10.28
CA ALA A 33 0.81 17.39 -9.71
C ALA A 33 1.44 17.87 -8.39
N LYS A 34 1.81 19.16 -8.29
CA LYS A 34 2.32 19.76 -7.06
C LYS A 34 1.28 19.74 -5.93
N GLN A 35 0.03 20.13 -6.21
CA GLN A 35 -1.05 20.13 -5.23
C GLN A 35 -1.36 18.72 -4.72
N THR A 36 -1.40 17.75 -5.63
CA THR A 36 -1.70 16.36 -5.31
C THR A 36 -0.55 15.71 -4.53
N THR A 37 0.70 16.04 -4.86
CA THR A 37 1.89 15.60 -4.09
C THR A 37 1.83 16.13 -2.66
N GLN A 38 1.51 17.42 -2.47
CA GLN A 38 1.36 17.98 -1.12
C GLN A 38 0.21 17.31 -0.35
N SER A 39 -0.90 17.01 -1.03
CA SER A 39 -2.05 16.32 -0.42
C SER A 39 -1.68 14.90 0.00
N PHE A 40 -0.87 14.20 -0.79
CA PHE A 40 -0.35 12.87 -0.47
C PHE A 40 0.59 12.90 0.74
N LEU A 41 1.53 13.86 0.80
CA LEU A 41 2.42 14.03 1.96
C LEU A 41 1.67 14.34 3.26
N ASN A 42 0.53 15.03 3.15
CA ASN A 42 -0.32 15.34 4.30
C ASN A 42 -1.09 14.12 4.85
N LEU A 43 -0.98 12.94 4.22
CA LEU A 43 -1.58 11.72 4.75
C LEU A 43 -0.82 11.19 5.97
N TYR A 44 0.45 11.54 6.15
CA TYR A 44 1.22 11.14 7.32
C TYR A 44 0.70 11.75 8.63
N PRO A 45 0.91 11.09 9.79
CA PRO A 45 1.51 9.75 9.98
C PRO A 45 0.50 8.61 9.75
N PHE A 46 0.98 7.37 9.59
CA PHE A 46 0.12 6.18 9.48
C PHE A 46 0.11 5.38 10.79
N ASP A 47 -1.06 5.29 11.43
CA ASP A 47 -1.20 4.64 12.74
C ASP A 47 -1.53 3.15 12.66
N SER A 48 -1.94 2.67 11.48
CA SER A 48 -2.23 1.26 11.18
C SER A 48 -2.43 1.06 9.68
N LEU A 49 -2.47 -0.19 9.21
CA LEU A 49 -2.86 -0.52 7.84
C LEU A 49 -4.29 -0.04 7.49
N GLU A 50 -5.22 -0.09 8.44
CA GLU A 50 -6.59 0.40 8.23
C GLU A 50 -6.61 1.92 8.10
N ASN A 51 -5.87 2.63 8.95
CA ASN A 51 -5.70 4.08 8.84
C ASN A 51 -5.05 4.49 7.52
N LEU A 52 -4.02 3.78 7.07
CA LEU A 52 -3.40 3.97 5.75
C LEU A 52 -4.44 3.78 4.63
N LYS A 53 -5.17 2.66 4.65
CA LYS A 53 -6.21 2.35 3.67
C LYS A 53 -7.27 3.44 3.57
N ASP A 54 -7.81 3.88 4.71
CA ASP A 54 -8.84 4.91 4.76
C ASP A 54 -8.34 6.24 4.22
N LYS A 55 -7.10 6.62 4.57
CA LYS A 55 -6.45 7.83 4.07
C LYS A 55 -6.23 7.79 2.56
N LEU A 56 -5.74 6.67 2.03
CA LEU A 56 -5.58 6.48 0.59
C LEU A 56 -6.92 6.47 -0.16
N ASN A 57 -7.95 5.84 0.40
CA ASN A 57 -9.30 5.84 -0.16
C ASN A 57 -9.89 7.25 -0.25
N ASN A 58 -9.73 8.03 0.82
CA ASN A 58 -10.17 9.43 0.88
C ASN A 58 -9.37 10.30 -0.11
N PHE A 59 -8.06 10.05 -0.24
CA PHE A 59 -7.21 10.74 -1.20
C PHE A 59 -7.68 10.51 -2.65
N VAL A 60 -7.90 9.26 -3.08
CA VAL A 60 -8.32 8.97 -4.46
C VAL A 60 -9.77 9.35 -4.75
N SER A 61 -10.60 9.48 -3.72
CA SER A 61 -11.96 10.02 -3.88
C SER A 61 -11.96 11.47 -4.39
N ASN A 62 -10.92 12.24 -4.06
CA ASN A 62 -10.73 13.61 -4.51
C ASN A 62 -9.79 13.74 -5.73
N ASN A 63 -9.03 12.70 -6.06
CA ASN A 63 -8.03 12.66 -7.14
C ASN A 63 -8.24 11.37 -7.96
N LYS A 64 -9.26 11.35 -8.81
CA LYS A 64 -9.80 10.11 -9.41
C LYS A 64 -8.84 9.43 -10.38
N GLU A 65 -7.97 10.20 -11.01
CA GLU A 65 -6.88 9.73 -11.87
C GLU A 65 -5.86 8.87 -11.11
N PHE A 66 -5.84 8.93 -9.77
CA PHE A 66 -5.02 8.06 -8.90
C PHE A 66 -5.74 6.78 -8.44
N LEU A 67 -6.96 6.51 -8.92
CA LEU A 67 -7.66 5.26 -8.59
C LEU A 67 -6.86 3.98 -8.96
N PRO A 68 -6.09 3.93 -10.08
CA PRO A 68 -5.23 2.78 -10.38
C PRO A 68 -4.20 2.51 -9.27
N PHE A 69 -3.59 3.57 -8.72
CA PHE A 69 -2.65 3.47 -7.60
C PHE A 69 -3.32 2.83 -6.37
N TYR A 70 -4.52 3.25 -6.02
CA TYR A 70 -5.25 2.65 -4.88
C TYR A 70 -5.61 1.19 -5.14
N THR A 71 -5.91 0.83 -6.38
CA THR A 71 -6.16 -0.59 -6.75
C THR A 71 -4.89 -1.43 -6.55
N THR A 72 -3.73 -0.92 -6.97
CA THR A 72 -2.43 -1.57 -6.73
C THR A 72 -2.15 -1.70 -5.23
N TYR A 73 -2.42 -0.65 -4.44
CA TYR A 73 -2.31 -0.70 -2.98
C TYR A 73 -3.15 -1.83 -2.37
N LEU A 74 -4.40 -2.02 -2.78
CA LEU A 74 -5.25 -3.08 -2.23
C LEU A 74 -4.66 -4.47 -2.47
N HIS A 75 -4.07 -4.70 -3.64
CA HIS A 75 -3.37 -5.95 -3.93
C HIS A 75 -2.12 -6.12 -3.05
N GLN A 76 -1.33 -5.06 -2.90
CA GLN A 76 -0.13 -5.06 -2.06
C GLN A 76 -0.47 -5.26 -0.57
N GLU A 77 -1.56 -4.68 -0.07
CA GLU A 77 -2.07 -4.87 1.30
C GLU A 77 -2.36 -6.36 1.56
N GLU A 78 -2.97 -7.06 0.61
CA GLU A 78 -3.26 -8.49 0.73
C GLU A 78 -1.97 -9.33 0.76
N LEU A 79 -1.01 -9.01 -0.11
CA LEU A 79 0.31 -9.64 -0.11
C LEU A 79 1.09 -9.37 1.19
N TYR A 80 0.98 -8.15 1.71
CA TYR A 80 1.63 -7.75 2.95
C TYR A 80 1.09 -8.54 4.15
N LYS A 81 -0.25 -8.63 4.28
CA LYS A 81 -0.90 -9.43 5.32
C LYS A 81 -0.56 -10.91 5.22
N THR A 82 -0.43 -11.45 4.01
CA THR A 82 -0.09 -12.86 3.80
C THR A 82 1.40 -13.15 4.01
N LYS A 83 2.31 -12.17 3.84
CA LYS A 83 3.74 -12.32 4.15
C LYS A 83 3.98 -12.76 5.60
N ASP A 84 3.31 -12.13 6.55
CA ASP A 84 3.41 -12.50 7.97
C ASP A 84 2.89 -13.91 8.26
N VAL A 85 1.79 -14.28 7.63
CA VAL A 85 1.23 -15.64 7.69
C VAL A 85 2.25 -16.64 7.15
N LEU A 86 2.82 -16.39 5.97
CA LEU A 86 3.82 -17.26 5.34
C LEU A 86 5.11 -17.38 6.17
N VAL A 87 5.57 -16.29 6.79
CA VAL A 87 6.74 -16.31 7.68
C VAL A 87 6.48 -17.20 8.88
N LYS A 88 5.32 -17.07 9.53
CA LYS A 88 4.91 -17.91 10.66
C LYS A 88 4.76 -19.38 10.25
N MET A 89 4.10 -19.65 9.13
CA MET A 89 3.98 -21.01 8.58
C MET A 89 5.35 -21.64 8.33
N ARG A 90 6.27 -20.93 7.67
CA ARG A 90 7.65 -21.41 7.43
C ARG A 90 8.40 -21.70 8.73
N SER A 91 8.20 -20.88 9.78
CA SER A 91 8.79 -21.11 11.10
C SER A 91 8.30 -22.41 11.74
N PHE A 92 6.99 -22.68 11.66
CA PHE A 92 6.40 -23.92 12.17
C PHE A 92 6.85 -25.15 11.35
N LEU A 93 6.91 -25.04 10.02
CA LEU A 93 7.42 -26.12 9.16
C LEU A 93 8.87 -26.48 9.48
N LYS A 94 9.75 -25.50 9.74
CA LYS A 94 11.14 -25.75 10.18
C LYS A 94 11.24 -26.49 11.52
N GLN A 95 10.19 -26.40 12.35
CA GLN A 95 10.08 -27.10 13.64
C GLN A 95 9.32 -28.43 13.54
N ASN A 96 8.97 -28.88 12.32
CA ASN A 96 8.14 -30.06 12.07
C ASN A 96 6.73 -29.99 12.69
N LYS A 97 6.24 -28.77 12.94
CA LYS A 97 4.92 -28.45 13.54
C LYS A 97 3.88 -28.21 12.44
N ILE A 98 3.46 -29.29 11.78
CA ILE A 98 2.64 -29.21 10.56
C ILE A 98 1.22 -28.72 10.90
N ASP A 99 0.62 -29.21 11.98
CA ASP A 99 -0.75 -28.82 12.37
C ASP A 99 -0.82 -27.33 12.75
N GLU A 100 0.18 -26.82 13.48
CA GLU A 100 0.29 -25.40 13.83
C GLU A 100 0.54 -24.54 12.60
N ALA A 101 1.34 -25.00 11.63
CA ALA A 101 1.51 -24.29 10.36
C ALA A 101 0.16 -24.15 9.61
N LEU A 102 -0.66 -25.19 9.57
CA LEU A 102 -1.96 -25.17 8.90
C LEU A 102 -3.00 -24.33 9.65
N GLN A 103 -2.90 -24.21 10.97
CA GLN A 103 -3.78 -23.33 11.75
C GLN A 103 -3.56 -21.84 11.47
N VAL A 104 -2.33 -21.42 11.15
CA VAL A 104 -2.02 -20.01 10.88
C VAL A 104 -2.62 -19.53 9.54
N ALA A 105 -2.97 -20.45 8.64
CA ALA A 105 -3.59 -20.14 7.36
C ALA A 105 -5.14 -20.02 7.40
N LYS A 106 -5.76 -20.29 8.56
CA LYS A 106 -7.20 -20.20 8.79
C LYS A 106 -7.58 -18.87 9.45
#